data_AF-A0AB33FV94-F1
#
_entry.id   AF-A0AB33FV94-F1
#
_cell.length_a   1.000
_cell.length_b   1.000
_cell.length_c   1.000
_cell.angle_alpha   90.00
_cell.angle_beta   90.00
_cell.angle_gamma   90.00
#
_symmetry.space_group_name_H-M   'P 1'
#
loop_
_entity.id
_entity.type
_entity.pdbx_description
1 polymer ?
#
loop_
_entity_poly.entity_id
_entity_poly.type
_entity_poly.pdbx_seq_one_letter_code
_entity_poly.pdbx_strand_id
1 'polypeptide(L)'
;MNYQHLCSIQPKAYGTGSLGRHMQRLERLSQPEVDVIPAVDSHSDAHKIAVSQEAKSNPVLALRLIQQGKPYQQAQQKLQSSARHLSRFTQRIMAKNYPGWECLDTEDQNMAAFQHSMLNNDSNGYHAGLKAALVALEKFVEPLTLDDVLKLQSRHSSGDNNHA
;
A
#
# COMPACT_ATOMS: atom_id res chain seq x y z
N MET A 1 7.10 51.28 -26.37
CA MET A 1 7.87 51.77 -25.20
C MET A 1 8.43 50.55 -24.48
N ASN A 2 9.74 50.55 -24.19
CA ASN A 2 10.53 49.41 -23.74
C ASN A 2 10.86 49.56 -22.24
N TYR A 3 10.54 48.55 -21.42
CA TYR A 3 10.72 48.57 -19.96
C TYR A 3 11.87 47.64 -19.55
N GLN A 4 13.11 48.12 -19.69
CA GLN A 4 14.33 47.42 -19.24
C GLN A 4 15.12 48.24 -18.20
N HIS A 5 14.60 48.39 -16.99
CA HIS A 5 15.43 48.76 -15.84
C HIS A 5 14.86 48.15 -14.57
N LEU A 6 14.91 46.83 -14.53
CA LEU A 6 14.85 46.07 -13.31
C LEU A 6 16.03 46.43 -12.38
N CYS A 7 15.67 46.57 -11.11
CA CYS A 7 16.45 46.24 -9.91
C CYS A 7 17.54 47.19 -9.39
N SER A 8 17.24 47.83 -8.27
CA SER A 8 17.91 47.45 -7.00
C SER A 8 17.15 48.00 -5.80
N ILE A 9 16.27 47.19 -5.20
CA ILE A 9 15.85 47.42 -3.81
C ILE A 9 16.84 46.62 -2.96
N GLN A 10 17.94 47.26 -2.59
CA GLN A 10 18.83 46.75 -1.56
C GLN A 10 18.14 46.87 -0.19
N PRO A 11 18.16 45.82 0.65
CA PRO A 11 17.68 45.92 2.03
C PRO A 11 18.70 46.72 2.85
N LYS A 12 18.36 47.97 3.21
CA LYS A 12 19.10 48.70 4.24
C LYS A 12 18.72 48.16 5.61
N ALA A 13 19.64 47.42 6.20
CA ALA A 13 19.50 46.82 7.51
C ALA A 13 19.93 47.78 8.63
N TYR A 14 19.03 48.63 9.15
CA TYR A 14 19.14 49.15 10.52
C TYR A 14 17.77 49.60 11.03
N GLY A 15 17.31 49.03 12.14
CA GLY A 15 16.03 49.38 12.74
C GLY A 15 15.59 48.46 13.87
N THR A 16 16.42 48.31 14.90
CA THR A 16 16.00 47.75 16.19
C THR A 16 15.02 48.69 16.87
N GLY A 17 13.72 48.43 16.71
CA GLY A 17 12.70 49.17 17.46
C GLY A 17 11.31 48.58 17.27
N SER A 18 10.76 48.01 18.34
CA SER A 18 9.34 47.69 18.67
C SER A 18 8.38 47.16 17.56
N LEU A 19 8.29 47.83 16.42
CA LEU A 19 7.40 47.54 15.30
C LEU A 19 7.69 46.20 14.60
N GLY A 20 8.95 45.76 14.56
CA GLY A 20 9.31 44.47 13.95
C GLY A 20 8.67 43.26 14.65
N ARG A 21 8.51 43.32 15.99
CA ARG A 21 7.83 42.26 16.75
C ARG A 21 6.32 42.29 16.53
N HIS A 22 5.75 43.48 16.34
CA HIS A 22 4.32 43.61 16.07
C HIS A 22 3.95 43.08 14.68
N MET A 23 4.77 43.38 13.67
CA MET A 23 4.61 42.85 12.31
C MET A 23 4.75 41.32 12.28
N GLN A 24 5.73 40.75 12.99
CA GLN A 24 5.86 39.28 13.11
C GLN A 24 4.67 38.63 13.83
N ARG A 25 4.01 39.34 14.76
CA ARG A 25 2.80 38.84 15.44
C ARG A 25 1.58 38.92 14.51
N LEU A 26 1.44 39.99 13.74
CA LEU A 26 0.40 40.12 12.73
C LEU A 26 0.54 39.06 11.62
N GLU A 27 1.76 38.82 11.14
CA GLU A 27 2.05 37.76 10.16
C GLU A 27 1.67 36.37 10.70
N ARG A 28 1.98 36.08 11.97
CA ARG A 28 1.58 34.82 12.63
C ARG A 28 0.07 34.68 12.83
N LEU A 29 -0.65 35.79 13.04
CA LEU A 29 -2.12 35.78 13.18
C LEU A 29 -2.85 35.76 11.83
N SER A 30 -2.18 36.19 10.75
CA SER A 30 -2.68 36.11 9.37
C SER A 30 -2.36 34.79 8.68
N GLN A 31 -1.60 33.90 9.32
CA GLN A 31 -1.48 32.53 8.85
C GLN A 31 -2.82 31.84 9.12
N PRO A 32 -3.58 31.42 8.09
CA PRO A 32 -4.68 30.52 8.32
C PRO A 32 -4.09 29.31 9.04
N GLU A 33 -4.63 28.94 10.19
CA GLU A 33 -4.38 27.62 10.75
C GLU A 33 -4.92 26.65 9.70
N VAL A 34 -4.02 26.19 8.84
CA VAL A 34 -4.27 25.03 8.02
C VAL A 34 -4.31 23.92 9.05
N ASP A 35 -5.50 23.67 9.60
CA ASP A 35 -5.89 22.36 10.09
C ASP A 35 -5.65 21.43 8.91
N VAL A 36 -4.41 20.96 8.78
CA VAL A 36 -4.07 19.80 7.99
C VAL A 36 -4.72 18.66 8.76
N ILE A 37 -6.03 18.50 8.57
CA ILE A 37 -6.72 17.26 8.85
C ILE A 37 -5.89 16.25 8.07
N PRO A 38 -5.07 15.40 8.72
CA PRO A 38 -4.33 14.41 7.98
C PRO A 38 -5.39 13.63 7.24
N ALA A 39 -5.31 13.59 5.91
CA ALA A 39 -6.27 12.89 5.07
C ALA A 39 -6.44 11.51 5.69
N VAL A 40 -7.56 11.30 6.39
CA VAL A 40 -7.80 10.06 7.10
C VAL A 40 -7.84 9.04 6.00
N ASP A 41 -6.88 8.14 6.00
CA ASP A 41 -6.76 7.15 4.95
C ASP A 41 -7.96 6.21 5.12
N SER A 42 -9.04 6.53 4.41
CA SER A 42 -10.44 6.20 4.72
C SER A 42 -10.75 4.71 4.78
N HIS A 43 -9.82 3.87 4.37
CA HIS A 43 -9.98 2.43 4.33
C HIS A 43 -9.44 1.70 5.55
N SER A 44 -10.11 0.60 5.92
CA SER A 44 -9.57 -0.29 6.94
C SER A 44 -8.25 -0.94 6.52
N ASP A 45 -7.48 -1.38 7.52
CA ASP A 45 -6.27 -2.18 7.27
C ASP A 45 -6.58 -3.44 6.44
N ALA A 46 -7.76 -4.05 6.63
CA ALA A 46 -8.17 -5.22 5.87
C ALA A 46 -8.30 -4.92 4.38
N HIS A 47 -8.92 -3.79 4.02
CA HIS A 47 -8.99 -3.34 2.63
C HIS A 47 -7.58 -3.08 2.08
N LYS A 48 -6.74 -2.34 2.81
CA LYS A 48 -5.36 -2.02 2.37
C LYS A 48 -4.52 -3.27 2.12
N ILE A 49 -4.65 -4.28 2.99
CA ILE A 49 -4.01 -5.58 2.79
C ILE A 49 -4.59 -6.24 1.54
N ALA A 50 -5.92 -6.34 1.41
CA ALA A 50 -6.58 -7.05 0.32
C ALA A 50 -6.23 -6.50 -1.07
N VAL A 51 -6.10 -5.19 -1.23
CA VAL A 51 -5.79 -4.56 -2.53
C VAL A 51 -4.29 -4.58 -2.87
N SER A 52 -3.42 -4.81 -1.89
CA SER A 52 -1.96 -4.79 -2.07
C SER A 52 -1.48 -5.87 -3.05
N GLN A 53 -0.40 -5.57 -3.77
CA GLN A 53 0.17 -6.50 -4.74
C GLN A 53 0.80 -7.71 -4.05
N GLU A 54 1.39 -7.49 -2.87
CA GLU A 54 1.99 -8.53 -2.05
C GLU A 54 0.93 -9.52 -1.56
N ALA A 55 -0.25 -9.05 -1.16
CA ALA A 55 -1.36 -9.94 -0.82
C ALA A 55 -1.85 -10.76 -2.01
N LYS A 56 -1.94 -10.17 -3.21
CA LYS A 56 -2.28 -10.91 -4.45
C LYS A 56 -1.25 -11.99 -4.78
N SER A 57 0.03 -11.74 -4.47
CA SER A 57 1.11 -12.71 -4.66
C SER A 57 1.09 -13.85 -3.63
N ASN A 58 0.55 -13.59 -2.43
CA ASN A 58 0.51 -14.51 -1.29
C ASN A 58 -0.86 -14.48 -0.57
N PRO A 59 -1.94 -14.89 -1.26
CA PRO A 59 -3.31 -14.63 -0.80
C PRO A 59 -3.70 -15.44 0.45
N VAL A 60 -3.12 -16.63 0.62
CA VAL A 60 -3.36 -17.47 1.80
C VAL A 60 -2.78 -16.83 3.07
N LEU A 61 -1.58 -16.24 2.98
CA LEU A 61 -1.00 -15.53 4.12
C LEU A 61 -1.77 -14.24 4.40
N ALA A 62 -2.12 -13.48 3.35
CA ALA A 62 -2.87 -12.24 3.49
C ALA A 62 -4.20 -12.43 4.24
N LEU A 63 -4.99 -13.45 3.86
CA LEU A 63 -6.23 -13.78 4.57
C LEU A 63 -6.00 -14.08 6.05
N ARG A 64 -4.93 -14.83 6.36
CA ARG A 64 -4.59 -15.14 7.75
C ARG A 64 -4.23 -13.88 8.54
N LEU A 65 -3.50 -12.95 7.95
CA LEU A 65 -3.13 -11.68 8.58
C LEU A 65 -4.35 -10.79 8.83
N ILE A 66 -5.29 -10.74 7.89
CA ILE A 66 -6.57 -10.03 8.04
C ILE A 66 -7.39 -10.67 9.18
N GLN A 67 -7.53 -12.00 9.20
CA GLN A 67 -8.24 -12.72 10.26
C GLN A 67 -7.62 -12.52 11.64
N GLN A 68 -6.30 -12.31 11.71
CA GLN A 68 -5.57 -12.00 12.93
C GLN A 68 -5.67 -10.52 13.34
N GLY A 69 -6.34 -9.67 12.55
CA GLY A 69 -6.45 -8.24 12.80
C GLY A 69 -5.10 -7.52 12.78
N LYS A 70 -4.16 -7.97 11.94
CA LYS A 70 -2.83 -7.32 11.86
C LYS A 70 -2.93 -5.96 11.15
N PRO A 71 -2.21 -4.94 11.64
CA PRO A 71 -2.19 -3.64 10.98
C PRO A 71 -1.49 -3.74 9.62
N TYR A 72 -1.89 -2.89 8.66
CA TYR A 72 -1.43 -2.97 7.27
C TYR A 72 0.11 -2.99 7.15
N GLN A 73 0.80 -2.10 7.87
CA GLN A 73 2.27 -1.99 7.80
C GLN A 73 2.98 -3.29 8.23
N GLN A 74 2.53 -3.91 9.32
CA GLN A 74 3.09 -5.18 9.77
C GLN A 74 2.76 -6.32 8.81
N ALA A 75 1.53 -6.34 8.29
CA ALA A 75 1.11 -7.32 7.31
C ALA A 75 1.94 -7.22 6.02
N GLN A 76 2.20 -5.99 5.53
CA GLN A 76 2.99 -5.74 4.33
C GLN A 76 4.43 -6.23 4.49
N GLN A 77 5.11 -5.88 5.60
CA GLN A 77 6.46 -6.37 5.88
C GLN A 77 6.52 -7.90 5.92
N LYS A 78 5.51 -8.53 6.55
CA LYS A 78 5.41 -9.99 6.61
C LYS A 78 5.21 -10.59 5.22
N LEU A 79 4.33 -10.02 4.41
CA LEU A 79 4.04 -10.51 3.06
C LEU A 79 5.25 -10.38 2.13
N GLN A 80 6.02 -9.30 2.25
CA GLN A 80 7.24 -9.06 1.45
C GLN A 80 8.38 -10.03 1.79
N SER A 81 8.52 -10.37 3.08
CA SER A 81 9.59 -11.24 3.57
C SER A 81 9.27 -12.74 3.52
N SER A 82 8.01 -13.10 3.26
CA SER A 82 7.55 -14.49 3.35
C SER A 82 7.41 -15.14 1.99
N ALA A 83 7.88 -16.39 1.88
CA ALA A 83 7.52 -17.28 0.78
C ALA A 83 5.98 -17.44 0.68
N ARG A 84 5.51 -17.77 -0.53
CA ARG A 84 4.07 -17.97 -0.76
C ARG A 84 3.56 -19.10 0.14
N HIS A 85 2.49 -18.83 0.86
CA HIS A 85 1.91 -19.81 1.78
C HIS A 85 0.96 -20.76 1.04
N LEU A 86 1.05 -22.04 1.39
CA LEU A 86 0.16 -23.08 0.89
C LEU A 86 -1.13 -23.15 1.71
N SER A 87 -2.21 -23.58 1.05
CA SER A 87 -3.45 -23.92 1.74
C SER A 87 -3.23 -25.15 2.65
N ARG A 88 -4.02 -25.28 3.72
CA ARG A 88 -3.97 -26.48 4.59
C ARG A 88 -4.30 -27.76 3.83
N PHE A 89 -5.16 -27.66 2.82
CA PHE A 89 -5.47 -28.79 1.94
C PHE A 89 -4.23 -29.24 1.18
N THR A 90 -3.55 -28.30 0.50
CA THR A 90 -2.32 -28.58 -0.26
C THR A 90 -1.23 -29.15 0.62
N GLN A 91 -0.99 -28.55 1.79
CA GLN A 91 -0.02 -29.07 2.77
C GLN A 91 -0.32 -30.51 3.15
N ARG A 92 -1.59 -30.85 3.41
CA ARG A 92 -1.99 -32.21 3.79
C ARG A 92 -1.81 -33.21 2.66
N ILE A 93 -2.14 -32.84 1.41
CA ILE A 93 -1.96 -33.72 0.26
C ILE A 93 -0.47 -33.96 0.01
N MET A 94 0.35 -32.90 0.03
CA MET A 94 1.78 -33.01 -0.19
C MET A 94 2.46 -33.82 0.92
N ALA A 95 2.15 -33.57 2.20
CA ALA A 95 2.69 -34.35 3.32
C ALA A 95 2.37 -35.85 3.24
N LYS A 96 1.28 -36.23 2.57
CA LYS A 96 0.90 -37.63 2.38
C LYS A 96 1.64 -38.29 1.21
N ASN A 97 1.89 -37.54 0.14
CA ASN A 97 2.28 -38.10 -1.16
C ASN A 97 3.71 -37.76 -1.59
N TYR A 98 4.34 -36.75 -0.97
CA TYR A 98 5.68 -36.30 -1.32
C TYR A 98 6.68 -36.77 -0.24
N PRO A 99 7.59 -37.70 -0.56
CA PRO A 99 8.59 -38.17 0.39
C PRO A 99 9.52 -37.05 0.87
N GLY A 100 9.76 -36.96 2.18
CA GLY A 100 10.63 -35.94 2.77
C GLY A 100 10.03 -34.53 2.80
N TRP A 101 8.71 -34.40 2.64
CA TRP A 101 7.99 -33.11 2.68
C TRP A 101 8.32 -32.28 3.94
N GLU A 102 8.43 -32.94 5.09
CA GLU A 102 8.73 -32.36 6.39
C GLU A 102 10.16 -31.82 6.52
N CYS A 103 11.07 -32.26 5.64
CA CYS A 103 12.46 -31.80 5.61
C CYS A 103 12.65 -30.56 4.74
N LEU A 104 11.65 -30.22 3.90
CA LEU A 104 11.68 -29.04 3.05
C LEU A 104 11.34 -27.78 3.85
N ASP A 105 12.02 -26.68 3.54
CA ASP A 105 11.64 -25.38 4.06
C ASP A 105 10.36 -24.85 3.39
N THR A 106 9.88 -23.69 3.81
CA THR A 106 8.62 -23.13 3.28
C THR A 106 8.67 -22.77 1.80
N GLU A 107 9.83 -22.41 1.28
CA GLU A 107 10.01 -22.03 -0.13
C GLU A 107 10.06 -23.28 -1.00
N ASP A 108 10.85 -24.27 -0.59
CA ASP A 108 10.95 -25.58 -1.25
C ASP A 108 9.62 -26.34 -1.21
N GLN A 109 8.89 -26.29 -0.10
CA GLN A 109 7.53 -26.81 -0.03
C GLN A 109 6.61 -26.15 -1.06
N ASN A 110 6.73 -24.83 -1.24
CA ASN A 110 5.93 -24.13 -2.24
C ASN A 110 6.28 -24.60 -3.66
N MET A 111 7.58 -24.69 -3.96
CA MET A 111 8.09 -25.12 -5.25
C MET A 111 7.64 -26.54 -5.59
N ALA A 112 7.82 -27.48 -4.66
CA ALA A 112 7.41 -28.87 -4.83
C ALA A 112 5.89 -29.01 -5.01
N ALA A 113 5.09 -28.25 -4.26
CA ALA A 113 3.64 -28.25 -4.41
C ALA A 113 3.18 -27.68 -5.77
N PHE A 114 3.82 -26.61 -6.23
CA PHE A 114 3.56 -26.05 -7.55
C PHE A 114 3.90 -27.05 -8.66
N GLN A 115 5.08 -27.68 -8.62
CA GLN A 115 5.49 -28.69 -9.60
C GLN A 115 4.52 -29.88 -9.61
N HIS A 116 4.14 -30.40 -8.44
CA HIS A 116 3.18 -31.49 -8.35
C HIS A 116 1.82 -31.10 -8.97
N SER A 117 1.36 -29.88 -8.74
CA SER A 117 0.11 -29.38 -9.34
C SER A 117 0.18 -29.37 -10.88
N MET A 118 1.26 -28.84 -11.44
CA MET A 118 1.47 -28.77 -12.89
C MET A 118 1.46 -30.14 -13.55
N LEU A 119 2.04 -31.14 -12.89
CA LEU A 119 2.14 -32.51 -13.43
C LEU A 119 0.87 -33.35 -13.21
N ASN A 120 0.07 -33.02 -12.18
CA ASN A 120 -1.05 -33.85 -11.73
C ASN A 120 -2.38 -33.10 -11.74
N ASN A 121 -2.56 -32.19 -12.70
CA ASN A 121 -3.80 -31.44 -12.93
C ASN A 121 -4.38 -30.80 -11.64
N ASP A 122 -3.52 -30.16 -10.86
CA ASP A 122 -3.86 -29.51 -9.58
C ASP A 122 -4.56 -30.44 -8.57
N SER A 123 -4.27 -31.75 -8.58
CA SER A 123 -4.85 -32.72 -7.63
C SER A 123 -4.50 -32.44 -6.15
N ASN A 124 -3.41 -31.70 -5.91
CA ASN A 124 -3.06 -31.20 -4.57
C ASN A 124 -3.72 -29.85 -4.23
N GLY A 125 -4.51 -29.28 -5.15
CA GLY A 125 -5.26 -28.05 -4.97
C GLY A 125 -4.40 -26.82 -4.71
N TYR A 126 -3.16 -26.78 -5.22
CA TYR A 126 -2.29 -25.61 -5.15
C TYR A 126 -2.95 -24.40 -5.83
N HIS A 127 -3.36 -24.51 -7.09
CA HIS A 127 -3.99 -23.39 -7.81
C HIS A 127 -5.39 -23.11 -7.31
N ALA A 128 -6.19 -24.16 -7.08
CA ALA A 128 -7.53 -24.04 -6.53
C ALA A 128 -7.53 -23.31 -5.17
N GLY A 129 -6.58 -23.65 -4.29
CA GLY A 129 -6.41 -23.01 -2.98
C GLY A 129 -6.04 -21.54 -3.09
N LEU A 130 -5.14 -21.18 -4.01
CA LEU A 130 -4.76 -19.78 -4.25
C LEU A 130 -5.93 -18.98 -4.85
N LYS A 131 -6.65 -19.55 -5.83
CA LYS A 131 -7.81 -18.90 -6.45
C LYS A 131 -8.94 -18.68 -5.43
N ALA A 132 -9.23 -19.68 -4.61
CA ALA A 132 -10.22 -19.55 -3.53
C ALA A 132 -9.81 -18.45 -2.52
N ALA A 133 -8.51 -18.37 -2.21
CA ALA A 133 -7.99 -17.32 -1.33
C ALA A 133 -8.13 -15.92 -1.95
N LEU A 134 -7.87 -15.76 -3.25
CA LEU A 134 -8.08 -14.49 -3.95
C LEU A 134 -9.54 -14.05 -3.92
N VAL A 135 -10.48 -14.94 -4.24
CA VAL A 135 -11.93 -14.66 -4.17
C VAL A 135 -12.35 -14.30 -2.74
N ALA A 136 -11.75 -14.92 -1.73
CA ALA A 136 -12.03 -14.55 -0.34
C ALA A 136 -11.44 -13.19 0.05
N LEU A 137 -10.31 -12.76 -0.53
CA LEU A 137 -9.75 -11.43 -0.31
C LEU A 137 -10.65 -10.33 -0.88
N GLU A 138 -11.30 -10.56 -2.01
CA GLU A 138 -12.24 -9.61 -2.63
C GLU A 138 -13.36 -9.20 -1.66
N LYS A 139 -13.74 -10.06 -0.71
CA LYS A 139 -14.75 -9.75 0.32
C LYS A 139 -14.31 -8.69 1.33
N PHE A 140 -13.01 -8.43 1.43
CA PHE A 140 -12.44 -7.40 2.30
C PHE A 140 -12.17 -6.10 1.55
N VAL A 141 -12.42 -6.06 0.24
CA VAL A 141 -12.29 -4.84 -0.55
C VAL A 141 -13.53 -3.98 -0.34
N GLU A 142 -13.35 -2.93 0.45
CA GLU A 142 -14.34 -1.86 0.61
C GLU A 142 -14.66 -1.14 -0.72
N PRO A 143 -15.90 -0.62 -0.87
CA PRO A 143 -16.29 0.18 -2.03
C PRO A 143 -15.50 1.49 -2.11
N LEU A 144 -15.43 2.06 -3.31
CA LEU A 144 -14.79 3.36 -3.53
C LEU A 144 -15.48 4.47 -2.73
N THR A 145 -14.69 5.25 -2.02
CA THR A 145 -15.15 6.45 -1.31
C THR A 145 -15.04 7.69 -2.21
N LEU A 146 -15.72 8.78 -1.84
CA LEU A 146 -15.62 10.05 -2.56
C LEU A 146 -14.17 10.58 -2.60
N ASP A 147 -13.40 10.34 -1.54
CA ASP A 147 -11.99 10.72 -1.48
C ASP A 147 -11.16 9.97 -2.53
N ASP A 148 -11.48 8.70 -2.81
CA ASP A 148 -10.80 7.93 -3.84
C ASP A 148 -11.12 8.44 -5.23
N VAL A 149 -12.38 8.82 -5.47
CA VAL A 149 -12.81 9.43 -6.74
C VAL A 149 -12.08 10.75 -6.97
N LEU A 150 -11.98 11.60 -5.95
CA LEU A 150 -11.26 12.87 -6.02
C LEU A 150 -9.76 12.64 -6.29
N LYS A 151 -9.12 11.68 -5.59
CA LYS A 151 -7.72 11.29 -5.84
C LYS A 151 -7.51 10.81 -7.28
N LEU A 152 -8.45 10.04 -7.84
CA LEU A 152 -8.39 9.56 -9.23
C LEU A 152 -8.52 10.71 -10.24
N GLN A 153 -9.39 11.69 -9.97
CA GLN A 153 -9.56 12.89 -10.80
C GLN A 153 -8.31 13.78 -10.78
N SER A 154 -7.71 14.02 -9.61
CA SER A 154 -6.48 14.82 -9.50
C SER A 154 -5.28 14.20 -10.21
N ARG A 155 -5.20 12.85 -10.28
CA ARG A 155 -4.17 12.14 -11.05
C ARG A 155 -4.31 12.38 -12.56
N HIS A 156 -5.54 12.49 -13.08
CA HIS A 156 -5.77 12.77 -14.50
C HIS A 156 -5.42 14.21 -14.85
N SER A 157 -5.82 15.19 -14.03
CA SER A 157 -5.51 16.61 -14.29
C SER A 157 -4.01 16.95 -14.24
N SER A 158 -3.19 16.12 -13.60
CA SER A 158 -1.73 16.34 -13.51
C SER A 158 -0.96 15.72 -14.69
N GLY A 159 -1.60 14.88 -15.51
CA GLY A 159 -0.97 14.19 -16.65
C GLY A 159 -0.91 15.00 -17.95
N ASP A 160 -1.71 16.05 -18.09
CA ASP A 160 -1.92 16.77 -19.36
C ASP A 160 -0.97 17.97 -19.59
N ASN A 161 -0.04 18.26 -18.67
CA ASN A 161 0.83 19.45 -18.76
C ASN A 161 2.24 19.19 -19.36
N ASN A 162 2.50 18.02 -19.97
CA ASN A 162 3.83 17.67 -20.52
C ASN A 162 3.82 17.37 -22.03
N HIS A 163 3.02 18.10 -22.82
CA HIS A 163 3.21 18.17 -24.27
C HIS A 163 2.95 19.58 -24.80
N ALA A 164 4.01 20.38 -24.85
CA ALA A 164 4.14 21.53 -25.75
C ALA A 164 5.64 21.74 -26.07
#